data_AF-A0A7K1FW97-F1
#
_entry.id   AF-A0A7K1FW97-F1
#
_cell.length_a   1.000
_cell.length_b   1.000
_cell.length_c   1.000
_cell.angle_alpha   90.00
_cell.angle_beta   90.00
_cell.angle_gamma   90.00
#
_symmetry.space_group_name_H-M   'P 1'
#
loop_
_entity.id
_entity.type
_entity.pdbx_description
1 polymer ?
#
loop_
_entity_poly.entity_id
_entity_poly.type
_entity_poly.pdbx_seq_one_letter_code
_entity_poly.pdbx_strand_id
1 'polypeptide(L)'
;MSSVWFGADRAPTDYLGDSADGCKQRGRTTHTVALDQLSQGVAELATLAAADFDPHDVLHRLCEVAAQALEVDGAGVMRADGGTTTYVHASSGGVKDLEMLQEVLQEGPCRDALDSGRMIIAGTIQDMAWPAFQRMATTVDLHAVLAVPLLSRGRAWGTLDLYWNSPHHITDDDIAAAQLLANVAVSFLVMSSDRAQLQAAHNDLRHRALHDQLTGLANRELMHQHIDHALAAARRNDTLIAVLFVDLDDFKSINDTFGHRAGDHVLATAAQRLQSCIREMDIAGRLAGDEFLILCENITPLATAIHSMQTLAHRIHQSLDQPLEVQGVELRLRASIGASLTNGSTTVEALIHHADTAMYRAKTAGPGGTAIRLLDH
;
A
#
# COMPACT_ATOMS: atom_id res chain seq x y z
N MET A 1 -70.48 -55.64 56.52
CA MET A 1 -69.80 -54.42 57.01
C MET A 1 -69.06 -53.80 55.83
N SER A 2 -69.40 -52.55 55.52
CA SER A 2 -68.73 -51.52 54.69
C SER A 2 -67.47 -51.91 53.89
N SER A 3 -67.21 -51.54 52.63
CA SER A 3 -67.90 -50.76 51.57
C SER A 3 -66.92 -50.76 50.36
N VAL A 4 -67.30 -51.24 49.15
CA VAL A 4 -67.73 -50.48 47.94
C VAL A 4 -66.54 -49.85 47.18
N TRP A 5 -66.02 -50.47 46.09
CA TRP A 5 -66.35 -50.35 44.64
C TRP A 5 -66.13 -48.93 44.05
N PHE A 6 -65.36 -48.73 42.98
CA PHE A 6 -65.80 -48.95 41.58
C PHE A 6 -64.66 -49.34 40.62
N GLY A 7 -64.92 -50.37 39.80
CA GLY A 7 -64.22 -50.70 38.56
C GLY A 7 -65.26 -51.17 37.54
N ALA A 8 -65.16 -50.68 36.30
CA ALA A 8 -65.82 -51.15 35.07
C ALA A 8 -65.61 -50.04 34.01
N ASP A 9 -65.39 -50.27 32.71
CA ASP A 9 -65.11 -51.44 31.88
C ASP A 9 -64.94 -50.86 30.46
N ARG A 10 -63.98 -51.32 29.64
CA ARG A 10 -64.05 -51.40 28.15
C ARG A 10 -62.69 -51.72 27.52
N ALA A 11 -62.75 -52.72 26.65
CA ALA A 11 -61.73 -53.25 25.77
C ALA A 11 -61.64 -52.43 24.44
N PRO A 12 -60.80 -52.78 23.44
CA PRO A 12 -59.89 -51.83 22.80
C PRO A 12 -60.20 -51.54 21.32
N THR A 13 -59.87 -50.33 20.88
CA THR A 13 -59.54 -49.98 19.48
C THR A 13 -58.68 -48.71 19.51
N ASP A 14 -57.47 -48.75 18.92
CA ASP A 14 -57.15 -47.84 17.81
C ASP A 14 -55.83 -48.18 17.11
N TYR A 15 -55.92 -48.04 15.79
CA TYR A 15 -54.98 -48.32 14.72
C TYR A 15 -53.99 -47.15 14.52
N LEU A 16 -52.77 -47.50 14.09
CA LEU A 16 -51.83 -46.78 13.20
C LEU A 16 -51.96 -45.26 12.98
N GLY A 17 -50.84 -44.54 13.18
CA GLY A 17 -50.63 -43.20 12.63
C GLY A 17 -49.31 -42.55 13.02
N ASP A 18 -48.17 -43.15 12.64
CA ASP A 18 -46.84 -42.52 12.71
C ASP A 18 -46.70 -41.51 11.55
N SER A 19 -46.60 -40.22 11.85
CA SER A 19 -46.60 -39.13 10.86
C SER A 19 -45.17 -38.75 10.42
N ALA A 20 -44.90 -38.97 9.13
CA ALA A 20 -43.70 -38.56 8.38
C ALA A 20 -43.56 -37.03 8.14
N ASP A 21 -44.36 -36.19 8.82
CA ASP A 21 -44.42 -34.73 8.59
C ASP A 21 -43.36 -33.93 9.39
N GLY A 22 -42.85 -34.46 10.51
CA GLY A 22 -41.88 -33.77 11.36
C GLY A 22 -40.48 -33.61 10.77
N CYS A 23 -40.09 -34.48 9.83
CA CYS A 23 -38.77 -34.43 9.17
C CYS A 23 -38.73 -33.39 8.03
N LYS A 24 -39.84 -33.20 7.30
CA LYS A 24 -39.93 -32.24 6.19
C LYS A 24 -40.02 -30.78 6.65
N GLN A 25 -40.59 -30.52 7.84
CA GLN A 25 -40.69 -29.15 8.38
C GLN A 25 -39.38 -28.63 8.98
N ARG A 26 -38.53 -29.49 9.55
CA ARG A 26 -37.21 -29.08 10.06
C ARG A 26 -36.26 -28.68 8.92
N GLY A 27 -36.14 -29.51 7.88
CA GLY A 27 -35.26 -29.21 6.75
C GLY A 27 -35.62 -27.93 5.98
N ARG A 28 -36.92 -27.60 5.87
CA ARG A 28 -37.37 -26.40 5.15
C ARG A 28 -37.12 -25.09 5.93
N THR A 29 -37.10 -25.16 7.26
CA THR A 29 -36.88 -23.99 8.12
C THR A 29 -35.40 -23.65 8.20
N THR A 30 -34.52 -24.65 8.31
CA THR A 30 -33.05 -24.45 8.34
C THR A 30 -32.51 -23.89 7.03
N HIS A 31 -32.95 -24.41 5.87
CA HIS A 31 -32.57 -23.87 4.56
C HIS A 31 -32.99 -22.40 4.35
N THR A 32 -34.14 -21.99 4.88
CA THR A 32 -34.63 -20.61 4.75
C THR A 32 -33.75 -19.65 5.57
N VAL A 33 -33.33 -20.07 6.77
CA VAL A 33 -32.46 -19.27 7.64
C VAL A 33 -31.05 -19.10 7.05
N ALA A 34 -30.47 -20.16 6.46
CA ALA A 34 -29.16 -20.10 5.81
C ALA A 34 -29.16 -19.15 4.59
N LEU A 35 -30.22 -19.18 3.78
CA LEU A 35 -30.38 -18.28 2.63
C LEU A 35 -30.52 -16.81 3.06
N ASP A 36 -31.27 -16.55 4.13
CA ASP A 36 -31.44 -15.21 4.70
C ASP A 36 -30.11 -14.67 5.25
N GLN A 37 -29.35 -15.50 5.98
CA GLN A 37 -28.02 -15.14 6.49
C GLN A 37 -27.03 -14.84 5.36
N LEU A 38 -27.00 -15.66 4.31
CA LEU A 38 -26.16 -15.43 3.15
C LEU A 38 -26.53 -14.12 2.43
N SER A 39 -27.82 -13.90 2.20
CA SER A 39 -28.32 -12.67 1.56
C SER A 39 -27.98 -11.43 2.38
N GLN A 40 -28.16 -11.49 3.70
CA GLN A 40 -27.83 -10.39 4.60
C GLN A 40 -26.33 -10.12 4.60
N GLY A 41 -25.51 -11.15 4.76
CA GLY A 41 -24.04 -11.02 4.79
C GLY A 41 -23.48 -10.45 3.49
N VAL A 42 -24.00 -10.87 2.34
CA VAL A 42 -23.60 -10.33 1.03
C VAL A 42 -23.99 -8.86 0.88
N ALA A 43 -25.18 -8.47 1.35
CA ALA A 43 -25.61 -7.06 1.33
C ALA A 43 -24.75 -6.17 2.25
N GLU A 44 -24.37 -6.68 3.42
CA GLU A 44 -23.44 -6.00 4.34
C GLU A 44 -22.07 -5.81 3.68
N LEU A 45 -21.51 -6.87 3.08
CA LEU A 45 -20.24 -6.80 2.34
C LEU A 45 -20.34 -5.77 1.22
N ALA A 46 -21.38 -5.82 0.37
CA ALA A 46 -21.59 -4.85 -0.70
C ALA A 46 -21.63 -3.40 -0.19
N THR A 47 -22.18 -3.16 1.01
CA THR A 47 -22.20 -1.84 1.64
C THR A 47 -20.79 -1.40 2.07
N LEU A 48 -19.98 -2.30 2.64
CA LEU A 48 -18.58 -2.03 2.97
C LEU A 48 -17.76 -1.66 1.71
N ALA A 49 -18.06 -2.29 0.58
CA ALA A 49 -17.43 -1.99 -0.72
C ALA A 49 -17.60 -0.55 -1.19
N ALA A 50 -18.72 0.07 -0.82
CA ALA A 50 -19.07 1.42 -1.25
C ALA A 50 -18.39 2.51 -0.40
N ALA A 51 -17.76 2.14 0.72
CA ALA A 51 -17.03 3.04 1.61
C ALA A 51 -15.52 2.97 1.37
N ASP A 52 -14.74 3.79 2.09
CA ASP A 52 -13.30 3.54 2.20
C ASP A 52 -13.10 2.34 3.14
N PHE A 53 -12.64 1.21 2.59
CA PHE A 53 -12.53 -0.05 3.34
C PHE A 53 -11.11 -0.59 3.32
N ASP A 54 -10.75 -1.31 4.40
CA ASP A 54 -9.58 -2.18 4.41
C ASP A 54 -9.97 -3.53 3.79
N PRO A 55 -9.27 -4.01 2.75
CA PRO A 55 -9.51 -5.33 2.16
C PRO A 55 -9.46 -6.47 3.19
N HIS A 56 -8.65 -6.33 4.23
CA HIS A 56 -8.55 -7.32 5.30
C HIS A 56 -9.86 -7.41 6.11
N ASP A 57 -10.49 -6.27 6.44
CA ASP A 57 -11.74 -6.23 7.20
C ASP A 57 -12.91 -6.85 6.42
N VAL A 58 -12.95 -6.61 5.11
CA VAL A 58 -13.98 -7.20 4.25
C VAL A 58 -13.81 -8.71 4.15
N LEU A 59 -12.59 -9.19 3.96
CA LEU A 59 -12.31 -10.63 3.86
C LEU A 59 -12.52 -11.34 5.20
N HIS A 60 -12.22 -10.67 6.32
CA HIS A 60 -12.58 -11.13 7.66
C HIS A 60 -14.08 -11.34 7.78
N ARG A 61 -14.87 -10.30 7.47
CA ARG A 61 -16.33 -10.39 7.55
C ARG A 61 -16.89 -11.45 6.62
N LEU A 62 -16.31 -11.62 5.43
CA LEU A 62 -16.70 -12.65 4.48
C LEU A 62 -16.51 -14.06 5.04
N CYS A 63 -15.40 -14.32 5.75
CA CYS A 63 -15.18 -15.61 6.41
C CYS A 63 -16.18 -15.86 7.54
N GLU A 64 -16.57 -14.82 8.29
CA GLU A 64 -17.62 -14.95 9.31
C GLU A 64 -18.98 -15.29 8.70
N VAL A 65 -19.34 -14.62 7.60
CA VAL A 65 -20.58 -14.91 6.85
C VAL A 65 -20.53 -16.34 6.30
N ALA A 66 -19.39 -16.79 5.77
CA ALA A 66 -19.20 -18.16 5.30
C ALA A 66 -19.38 -19.17 6.45
N ALA A 67 -18.73 -18.92 7.59
CA ALA A 67 -18.82 -19.75 8.78
C ALA A 67 -20.25 -19.91 9.29
N GLN A 68 -21.03 -18.83 9.30
CA GLN A 68 -22.41 -18.84 9.77
C GLN A 68 -23.36 -19.47 8.76
N ALA A 69 -23.31 -19.05 7.50
CA ALA A 69 -24.30 -19.45 6.49
C ALA A 69 -24.12 -20.90 6.01
N LEU A 70 -22.87 -21.41 6.01
CA LEU A 70 -22.57 -22.80 5.62
C LEU A 70 -22.33 -23.72 6.82
N GLU A 71 -22.50 -23.21 8.04
CA GLU A 71 -22.30 -23.95 9.29
C GLU A 71 -20.93 -24.69 9.32
N VAL A 72 -19.87 -24.04 8.82
CA VAL A 72 -18.50 -24.60 8.81
C VAL A 72 -17.79 -24.30 10.13
N ASP A 73 -16.94 -25.23 10.59
CA ASP A 73 -16.10 -25.08 11.78
C ASP A 73 -14.94 -24.10 11.56
N GLY A 74 -14.58 -23.86 10.30
CA GLY A 74 -13.89 -22.64 9.94
C GLY A 74 -13.83 -22.36 8.45
N ALA A 75 -13.61 -21.08 8.16
CA ALA A 75 -13.47 -20.53 6.83
C ALA A 75 -12.21 -19.68 6.78
N GLY A 76 -11.47 -19.73 5.68
CA GLY A 76 -10.27 -18.93 5.47
C GLY A 76 -10.18 -18.38 4.05
N VAL A 77 -9.46 -17.26 3.90
CA VAL A 77 -9.12 -16.73 2.59
C VAL A 77 -7.61 -16.61 2.47
N MET A 78 -7.06 -17.26 1.45
CA MET A 78 -5.70 -17.05 1.00
C MET A 78 -5.71 -16.10 -0.19
N ARG A 79 -4.79 -15.12 -0.21
CA ARG A 79 -4.56 -14.23 -1.35
C ARG A 79 -3.29 -14.64 -2.08
N ALA A 80 -3.31 -14.63 -3.41
CA ALA A 80 -2.14 -14.90 -4.24
C ALA A 80 -1.71 -13.64 -5.01
N ASP A 81 -0.53 -13.11 -4.69
CA ASP A 81 0.06 -11.95 -5.36
C ASP A 81 1.45 -12.26 -5.94
N GLY A 82 1.57 -12.26 -7.26
CA GLY A 82 2.86 -12.36 -7.94
C GLY A 82 3.65 -13.66 -7.68
N GLY A 83 2.98 -14.73 -7.24
CA GLY A 83 3.61 -15.99 -6.83
C GLY A 83 3.82 -16.14 -5.31
N THR A 84 3.53 -15.09 -4.54
CA THR A 84 3.50 -15.14 -3.07
C THR A 84 2.07 -15.34 -2.60
N THR A 85 1.85 -16.37 -1.80
CA THR A 85 0.60 -16.60 -1.07
C THR A 85 0.67 -15.87 0.26
N THR A 86 -0.39 -15.15 0.59
CA THR A 86 -0.55 -14.50 1.89
C THR A 86 -1.87 -14.92 2.45
N TYR A 87 -1.80 -15.62 3.57
CA TYR A 87 -2.98 -15.93 4.35
C TYR A 87 -3.58 -14.64 4.92
N VAL A 88 -4.85 -14.39 4.64
CA VAL A 88 -5.50 -13.15 5.06
C VAL A 88 -6.25 -13.38 6.38
N HIS A 89 -7.04 -14.44 6.51
CA HIS A 89 -7.90 -14.60 7.69
C HIS A 89 -8.46 -16.03 7.87
N ALA A 90 -8.80 -16.42 9.11
CA ALA A 90 -9.76 -17.50 9.41
C ALA A 90 -10.73 -17.15 10.53
N SER A 91 -11.94 -17.70 10.42
CA SER A 91 -12.96 -17.63 11.45
C SER A 91 -12.64 -18.45 12.71
N SER A 92 -11.68 -19.38 12.67
CA SER A 92 -11.25 -20.16 13.85
C SER A 92 -9.74 -20.44 13.86
N GLY A 93 -9.18 -20.61 15.07
CA GLY A 93 -7.74 -20.78 15.28
C GLY A 93 -7.15 -22.05 14.66
N GLY A 94 -7.91 -23.16 14.63
CA GLY A 94 -7.47 -24.43 14.04
C GLY A 94 -7.35 -24.39 12.51
N VAL A 95 -8.15 -23.57 11.83
CA VAL A 95 -8.06 -23.39 10.37
C VAL A 95 -6.80 -22.65 9.97
N LYS A 96 -6.36 -21.66 10.76
CA LYS A 96 -5.11 -20.95 10.51
C LYS A 96 -3.90 -21.89 10.47
N ASP A 97 -3.85 -22.87 11.38
CA ASP A 97 -2.76 -23.84 11.43
C ASP A 97 -2.77 -24.79 10.22
N LEU A 98 -3.97 -25.20 9.76
CA LEU A 98 -4.13 -26.00 8.54
C LEU A 98 -3.71 -25.23 7.28
N GLU A 99 -4.01 -23.94 7.20
CA GLU A 99 -3.64 -23.08 6.07
C GLU A 99 -2.13 -22.82 6.01
N MET A 100 -1.52 -22.50 7.16
CA MET A 100 -0.06 -22.37 7.25
C MET A 100 0.67 -23.68 6.92
N LEU A 101 0.07 -24.82 7.27
CA LEU A 101 0.63 -26.13 6.95
C LEU A 101 0.67 -26.40 5.44
N GLN A 102 -0.37 -26.04 4.69
CA GLN A 102 -0.39 -26.25 3.24
C GLN A 102 0.76 -25.52 2.54
N GLU A 103 1.08 -24.32 3.01
CA GLU A 103 2.24 -23.57 2.53
C GLU A 103 3.56 -24.27 2.88
N VAL A 104 3.70 -24.81 4.10
CA VAL A 104 4.93 -25.53 4.50
C VAL A 104 5.11 -26.84 3.73
N LEU A 105 4.01 -27.59 3.55
CA LEU A 105 4.02 -28.88 2.88
C LEU A 105 4.09 -28.73 1.36
N GLN A 106 3.75 -27.55 0.82
CA GLN A 106 3.57 -27.29 -0.62
C GLN A 106 2.60 -28.31 -1.27
N GLU A 107 1.62 -28.80 -0.48
CA GLU A 107 0.51 -29.63 -0.91
C GLU A 107 -0.74 -29.29 -0.08
N GLY A 108 -1.92 -29.41 -0.68
CA GLY A 108 -3.19 -29.20 0.01
C GLY A 108 -4.32 -28.71 -0.90
N PRO A 109 -5.56 -28.73 -0.41
CA PRO A 109 -6.75 -28.31 -1.16
C PRO A 109 -6.67 -26.88 -1.68
N CYS A 110 -6.18 -25.95 -0.86
CA CYS A 110 -6.02 -24.54 -1.20
C CYS A 110 -5.04 -24.36 -2.36
N ARG A 111 -3.89 -25.04 -2.29
CA ARG A 111 -2.87 -24.98 -3.36
C ARG A 111 -3.38 -25.57 -4.67
N ASP A 112 -4.00 -26.75 -4.63
CA ASP A 112 -4.55 -27.40 -5.81
C ASP A 112 -5.68 -26.59 -6.44
N ALA A 113 -6.53 -25.93 -5.63
CA ALA A 113 -7.56 -25.04 -6.13
C ALA A 113 -6.94 -23.83 -6.84
N LEU A 114 -5.93 -23.20 -6.23
CA LEU A 114 -5.21 -22.07 -6.79
C LEU A 114 -4.53 -22.44 -8.13
N ASP A 115 -3.77 -23.54 -8.14
CA ASP A 115 -2.93 -23.95 -9.28
C ASP A 115 -3.79 -24.50 -10.43
N SER A 116 -4.86 -25.25 -10.13
CA SER A 116 -5.73 -25.81 -11.16
C SER A 116 -6.82 -24.86 -11.64
N GLY A 117 -7.13 -23.81 -10.85
CA GLY A 117 -8.27 -22.93 -11.10
C GLY A 117 -9.62 -23.66 -11.04
N ARG A 118 -9.70 -24.78 -10.31
CA ARG A 118 -10.94 -25.55 -10.13
C ARG A 118 -11.25 -25.67 -8.65
N MET A 119 -12.54 -25.75 -8.34
CA MET A 119 -13.00 -26.05 -6.99
C MET A 119 -12.57 -27.47 -6.60
N ILE A 120 -12.06 -27.60 -5.38
CA ILE A 120 -11.60 -28.86 -4.81
C ILE A 120 -12.56 -29.26 -3.69
N ILE A 121 -13.07 -30.48 -3.76
CA ILE A 121 -14.04 -31.03 -2.81
C ILE A 121 -13.46 -32.32 -2.24
N ALA A 122 -13.27 -32.38 -0.92
CA ALA A 122 -13.00 -33.63 -0.21
C ALA A 122 -14.07 -33.80 0.88
N GLY A 123 -15.06 -34.66 0.62
CA GLY A 123 -16.18 -34.89 1.54
C GLY A 123 -15.82 -35.73 2.75
N THR A 124 -14.71 -36.47 2.69
CA THR A 124 -14.14 -37.23 3.81
C THR A 124 -12.63 -37.10 3.84
N ILE A 125 -12.01 -37.39 4.99
CA ILE A 125 -10.55 -37.50 5.13
C ILE A 125 -9.99 -38.48 4.09
N GLN A 126 -10.70 -39.59 3.84
CA GLN A 126 -10.24 -40.64 2.91
C GLN A 126 -10.20 -40.17 1.45
N ASP A 127 -10.98 -39.14 1.11
CA ASP A 127 -11.01 -38.55 -0.24
C ASP A 127 -9.87 -37.54 -0.47
N MET A 128 -9.13 -37.18 0.58
CA MET A 128 -8.04 -36.19 0.48
C MET A 128 -6.83 -36.78 -0.26
N ALA A 129 -6.49 -36.18 -1.41
CA ALA A 129 -5.41 -36.61 -2.27
C ALA A 129 -4.00 -36.21 -1.79
N TRP A 130 -3.87 -35.58 -0.61
CA TRP A 130 -2.64 -34.98 -0.07
C TRP A 130 -2.19 -35.73 1.19
N PRO A 131 -1.28 -36.72 1.10
CA PRO A 131 -1.00 -37.63 2.20
C PRO A 131 -0.38 -36.95 3.43
N ALA A 132 0.42 -35.89 3.27
CA ALA A 132 1.00 -35.17 4.40
C ALA A 132 -0.01 -34.24 5.06
N PHE A 133 -0.83 -33.54 4.26
CA PHE A 133 -1.95 -32.76 4.78
C PHE A 133 -2.99 -33.64 5.49
N GLN A 134 -3.38 -34.79 4.90
CA GLN A 134 -4.34 -35.75 5.46
C GLN A 134 -3.92 -36.26 6.85
N ARG A 135 -2.63 -36.51 7.08
CA ARG A 135 -2.11 -36.92 8.39
C ARG A 135 -2.37 -35.85 9.46
N MET A 136 -2.18 -34.57 9.12
CA MET A 136 -2.46 -33.49 10.07
C MET A 136 -3.95 -33.25 10.23
N ALA A 137 -4.73 -33.27 9.14
CA ALA A 137 -6.18 -33.18 9.15
C ALA A 137 -6.80 -34.17 10.15
N THR A 138 -6.26 -35.40 10.21
CA THR A 138 -6.68 -36.44 11.17
C THR A 138 -6.42 -36.04 12.63
N THR A 139 -5.35 -35.28 12.92
CA THR A 139 -5.02 -34.88 14.30
C THR A 139 -5.87 -33.73 14.84
N VAL A 140 -6.56 -33.01 13.96
CA VAL A 140 -7.43 -31.87 14.30
C VAL A 140 -8.90 -32.17 14.02
N ASP A 141 -9.25 -33.45 13.85
CA ASP A 141 -10.59 -33.94 13.55
C ASP A 141 -11.23 -33.31 12.29
N LEU A 142 -10.44 -32.85 11.32
CA LEU A 142 -10.98 -32.32 10.06
C LEU A 142 -11.63 -33.45 9.28
N HIS A 143 -12.91 -33.33 8.92
CA HIS A 143 -13.68 -34.35 8.21
C HIS A 143 -13.88 -34.03 6.72
N ALA A 144 -14.21 -32.78 6.39
CA ALA A 144 -14.47 -32.37 5.02
C ALA A 144 -13.84 -31.01 4.71
N VAL A 145 -13.47 -30.81 3.44
CA VAL A 145 -12.91 -29.54 2.96
C VAL A 145 -13.54 -29.15 1.63
N LEU A 146 -13.77 -27.85 1.46
CA LEU A 146 -14.17 -27.23 0.21
C LEU A 146 -13.28 -26.02 -0.06
N ALA A 147 -12.45 -26.10 -1.09
CA ALA A 147 -11.57 -25.01 -1.51
C ALA A 147 -12.05 -24.45 -2.86
N VAL A 148 -12.39 -23.17 -2.88
CA VAL A 148 -12.95 -22.47 -4.04
C VAL A 148 -11.95 -21.43 -4.54
N PRO A 149 -11.48 -21.53 -5.79
CA PRO A 149 -10.54 -20.56 -6.33
C PRO A 149 -11.23 -19.20 -6.55
N LEU A 150 -10.54 -18.13 -6.15
CA LEU A 150 -10.97 -16.75 -6.35
C LEU A 150 -10.56 -16.31 -7.76
N LEU A 151 -11.36 -16.66 -8.76
CA LEU A 151 -11.02 -16.44 -10.16
C LEU A 151 -11.56 -15.12 -10.70
N SER A 152 -10.70 -14.31 -11.29
CA SER A 152 -11.11 -13.13 -12.05
C SER A 152 -10.10 -12.79 -13.12
N ARG A 153 -10.60 -12.34 -14.28
CA ARG A 153 -9.78 -11.97 -15.46
C ARG A 153 -8.81 -13.09 -15.91
N GLY A 154 -9.24 -14.35 -15.81
CA GLY A 154 -8.45 -15.52 -16.23
C GLY A 154 -7.28 -15.88 -15.31
N ARG A 155 -7.23 -15.32 -14.09
CA ARG A 155 -6.22 -15.59 -13.06
C ARG A 155 -6.89 -15.95 -11.74
N ALA A 156 -6.24 -16.81 -10.95
CA ALA A 156 -6.57 -17.03 -9.55
C ALA A 156 -5.92 -15.95 -8.67
N TRP A 157 -6.76 -15.25 -7.90
CA TRP A 157 -6.38 -14.20 -6.95
C TRP A 157 -6.18 -14.74 -5.54
N GLY A 158 -6.46 -16.03 -5.33
CA GLY A 158 -6.53 -16.64 -4.02
C GLY A 158 -7.48 -17.83 -3.98
N THR A 159 -7.83 -18.25 -2.78
CA THR A 159 -8.82 -19.29 -2.48
C THR A 159 -9.69 -18.90 -1.30
N LEU A 160 -10.92 -19.38 -1.29
CA LEU A 160 -11.80 -19.44 -0.13
C LEU A 160 -11.85 -20.91 0.30
N ASP A 161 -11.45 -21.17 1.53
CA ASP A 161 -11.29 -22.51 2.07
C ASP A 161 -12.27 -22.71 3.23
N LEU A 162 -13.02 -23.81 3.21
CA LEU A 162 -14.07 -24.13 4.17
C LEU A 162 -13.84 -25.51 4.76
N TYR A 163 -13.94 -25.62 6.08
CA TYR A 163 -13.52 -26.78 6.86
C TYR A 163 -14.65 -27.23 7.80
N TRP A 164 -14.97 -28.53 7.77
CA TRP A 164 -15.88 -29.17 8.73
C TRP A 164 -15.11 -30.18 9.56
N ASN A 165 -15.22 -30.09 10.88
CA ASN A 165 -14.62 -31.01 11.86
C ASN A 165 -15.59 -32.13 12.28
N SER A 166 -16.80 -32.15 11.73
CA SER A 166 -17.76 -33.23 11.85
C SER A 166 -18.12 -33.77 10.46
N PRO A 167 -18.58 -35.03 10.35
CA PRO A 167 -19.06 -35.56 9.08
C PRO A 167 -20.13 -34.65 8.46
N HIS A 168 -19.83 -34.07 7.31
CA HIS A 168 -20.75 -33.22 6.55
C HIS A 168 -20.84 -33.72 5.11
N HIS A 169 -22.06 -33.84 4.60
CA HIS A 169 -22.27 -34.16 3.19
C HIS A 169 -22.39 -32.86 2.41
N ILE A 170 -21.32 -32.45 1.74
CA ILE A 170 -21.28 -31.25 0.91
C ILE A 170 -22.37 -31.35 -0.17
N THR A 171 -23.32 -30.42 -0.14
CA THR A 171 -24.48 -30.36 -1.02
C THR A 171 -24.27 -29.38 -2.18
N ASP A 172 -25.16 -29.44 -3.18
CA ASP A 172 -25.17 -28.44 -4.27
C ASP A 172 -25.43 -27.02 -3.74
N ASP A 173 -26.18 -26.88 -2.63
CA ASP A 173 -26.44 -25.60 -1.99
C ASP A 173 -25.18 -25.04 -1.29
N ASP A 174 -24.38 -25.90 -0.64
CA ASP A 174 -23.08 -25.52 -0.06
C ASP A 174 -22.13 -25.00 -1.15
N ILE A 175 -22.07 -25.73 -2.28
CA ILE A 175 -21.27 -25.35 -3.44
C ILE A 175 -21.74 -24.00 -4.00
N ALA A 176 -23.05 -23.81 -4.16
CA ALA A 176 -23.61 -22.56 -4.69
C ALA A 176 -23.31 -21.37 -3.76
N ALA A 177 -23.46 -21.56 -2.44
CA ALA A 177 -23.16 -20.53 -1.45
C ALA A 177 -21.66 -20.18 -1.40
N ALA A 178 -20.79 -21.20 -1.38
CA ALA A 178 -19.34 -21.01 -1.39
C ALA A 178 -18.88 -20.30 -2.67
N GLN A 179 -19.42 -20.67 -3.84
CA GLN A 179 -19.13 -20.00 -5.10
C GLN A 179 -19.59 -18.54 -5.11
N LEU A 180 -20.74 -18.24 -4.51
CA LEU A 180 -21.24 -16.87 -4.39
C LEU A 180 -20.30 -16.03 -3.51
N LEU A 181 -19.90 -16.54 -2.35
CA LEU A 181 -18.95 -15.87 -1.46
C LEU A 181 -17.58 -15.70 -2.11
N ALA A 182 -17.09 -16.70 -2.84
CA ALA A 182 -15.86 -16.60 -3.63
C ALA A 182 -15.94 -15.50 -4.69
N ASN A 183 -17.08 -15.37 -5.39
CA ASN A 183 -17.28 -14.31 -6.37
C ASN A 183 -17.30 -12.91 -5.73
N VAL A 184 -17.85 -12.79 -4.53
CA VAL A 184 -17.80 -11.55 -3.74
C VAL A 184 -16.35 -11.26 -3.34
N ALA A 185 -15.66 -12.23 -2.73
CA ALA A 185 -14.26 -12.10 -2.29
C ALA A 185 -13.33 -11.66 -3.42
N VAL A 186 -13.41 -12.31 -4.59
CA VAL A 186 -12.55 -11.96 -5.73
C VAL A 186 -12.85 -10.56 -6.28
N SER A 187 -14.11 -10.14 -6.26
CA SER A 187 -14.49 -8.79 -6.69
C SER A 187 -13.84 -7.72 -5.80
N PHE A 188 -13.79 -7.94 -4.48
CA PHE A 188 -13.09 -7.06 -3.55
C PHE A 188 -11.58 -7.04 -3.74
N LEU A 189 -10.96 -8.21 -3.90
CA LEU A 189 -9.52 -8.33 -4.13
C LEU A 189 -9.10 -7.56 -5.40
N VAL A 190 -9.86 -7.72 -6.49
CA VAL A 190 -9.63 -7.02 -7.75
C VAL A 190 -9.82 -5.51 -7.57
N MET A 191 -10.92 -5.08 -6.95
CA MET A 191 -11.21 -3.65 -6.76
C MET A 191 -10.15 -2.97 -5.88
N SER A 192 -9.72 -3.63 -4.80
CA SER A 192 -8.65 -3.15 -3.94
C SER A 192 -7.33 -3.02 -4.71
N SER A 193 -6.97 -4.03 -5.50
CA SER A 193 -5.74 -4.01 -6.31
C SER A 193 -5.78 -2.90 -7.36
N ASP A 194 -6.87 -2.77 -8.10
CA ASP A 194 -7.06 -1.71 -9.09
C ASP A 194 -6.97 -0.31 -8.43
N ARG A 195 -7.56 -0.12 -7.24
CA ARG A 195 -7.46 1.14 -6.47
C ARG A 195 -6.03 1.43 -6.05
N ALA A 196 -5.31 0.45 -5.53
CA ALA A 196 -3.92 0.59 -5.12
C ALA A 196 -3.02 0.95 -6.32
N GLN A 197 -3.22 0.29 -7.47
CA GLN A 197 -2.49 0.60 -8.70
C GLN A 197 -2.80 2.00 -9.21
N LEU A 198 -4.07 2.42 -9.21
CA LEU A 198 -4.46 3.77 -9.61
C LEU A 198 -3.83 4.83 -8.70
N GLN A 199 -3.83 4.61 -7.38
CA GLN A 199 -3.23 5.52 -6.42
C GLN A 199 -1.70 5.61 -6.62
N ALA A 200 -1.03 4.47 -6.80
CA ALA A 200 0.41 4.44 -7.09
C ALA A 200 0.73 5.18 -8.39
N ALA A 201 -0.04 4.93 -9.46
CA ALA A 201 0.13 5.64 -10.73
C ALA A 201 -0.10 7.16 -10.60
N HIS A 202 -1.09 7.57 -9.80
CA HIS A 202 -1.33 8.99 -9.52
C HIS A 202 -0.15 9.61 -8.76
N ASN A 203 0.35 8.93 -7.72
CA ASN A 203 1.50 9.39 -6.95
C ASN A 203 2.75 9.50 -7.82
N ASP A 204 3.02 8.51 -8.67
CA ASP A 204 4.12 8.52 -9.63
C ASP A 204 4.01 9.66 -10.63
N LEU A 205 2.82 9.88 -11.19
CA LEU A 205 2.56 10.99 -12.11
C LEU A 205 2.81 12.33 -11.42
N ARG A 206 2.29 12.49 -10.20
CA ARG A 206 2.52 13.70 -9.40
C ARG A 206 4.00 13.91 -9.09
N HIS A 207 4.72 12.85 -8.70
CA HIS A 207 6.15 12.93 -8.44
C HIS A 207 6.91 13.37 -9.70
N ARG A 208 6.66 12.76 -10.85
CA ARG A 208 7.29 13.12 -12.14
C ARG A 208 6.92 14.54 -12.62
N ALA A 209 5.74 15.02 -12.27
CA ALA A 209 5.31 16.38 -12.61
C ALA A 209 5.97 17.45 -11.73
N LEU A 210 6.45 17.08 -10.54
CA LEU A 210 6.99 17.99 -9.53
C LEU A 210 8.50 17.84 -9.28
N HIS A 211 9.15 16.81 -9.86
CA HIS A 211 10.59 16.58 -9.74
C HIS A 211 11.27 16.59 -11.10
N ASP A 212 12.52 17.03 -11.12
CA ASP A 212 13.39 16.95 -12.30
C ASP A 212 13.79 15.49 -12.54
N GLN A 213 13.49 14.97 -13.73
CA GLN A 213 13.67 13.53 -14.02
C GLN A 213 15.15 13.08 -14.05
N LEU A 214 16.08 13.99 -14.32
CA LEU A 214 17.50 13.67 -14.37
C LEU A 214 18.11 13.61 -12.95
N THR A 215 17.77 14.58 -12.11
CA THR A 215 18.42 14.75 -10.81
C THR A 215 17.60 14.23 -9.62
N GLY A 216 16.30 14.01 -9.81
CA GLY A 216 15.36 13.66 -8.74
C GLY A 216 15.05 14.81 -7.77
N LEU A 217 15.62 16.00 -7.97
CA LEU A 217 15.37 17.17 -7.14
C LEU A 217 13.98 17.77 -7.42
N ALA A 218 13.51 18.63 -6.53
CA ALA A 218 12.31 19.43 -6.80
C ALA A 218 12.50 20.22 -8.11
N ASN A 219 11.51 20.21 -8.99
CA ASN A 219 11.56 21.05 -10.18
C ASN A 219 11.14 22.49 -9.84
N ARG A 220 11.11 23.36 -10.86
CA ARG A 220 10.69 24.76 -10.70
C ARG A 220 9.36 24.90 -9.97
N GLU A 221 8.34 24.16 -10.38
CA GLU A 221 6.99 24.25 -9.80
C GLU A 221 6.99 23.89 -8.31
N LEU A 222 7.60 22.75 -7.96
CA LEU A 222 7.66 22.31 -6.56
C LEU A 222 8.49 23.27 -5.69
N MET A 223 9.60 23.79 -6.22
CA MET A 223 10.38 24.82 -5.50
C MET A 223 9.59 26.09 -5.23
N HIS A 224 8.76 26.56 -6.18
CA HIS A 224 7.93 27.75 -5.96
C HIS A 224 6.89 27.50 -4.85
N GLN A 225 6.26 26.32 -4.85
CA GLN A 225 5.30 25.94 -3.81
C GLN A 225 5.95 25.89 -2.42
N HIS A 226 7.15 25.33 -2.30
CA HIS A 226 7.88 25.30 -1.03
C HIS A 226 8.32 26.68 -0.56
N ILE A 227 8.83 27.53 -1.46
CA ILE A 227 9.23 28.89 -1.09
C ILE A 227 8.00 29.71 -0.65
N ASP A 228 6.86 29.59 -1.32
CA ASP A 228 5.63 30.29 -0.91
C ASP A 228 5.17 29.86 0.49
N HIS A 229 5.18 28.55 0.75
CA HIS A 229 4.86 28.01 2.06
C HIS A 229 5.82 28.51 3.16
N ALA A 230 7.13 28.48 2.88
CA ALA A 230 8.17 28.92 3.78
C ALA A 230 8.08 30.42 4.09
N LEU A 231 7.78 31.26 3.09
CA LEU A 231 7.53 32.69 3.27
C LEU A 231 6.36 32.93 4.24
N ALA A 232 5.28 32.17 4.09
CA ALA A 232 4.13 32.27 4.98
C ALA A 232 4.46 31.80 6.42
N ALA A 233 5.25 30.74 6.57
CA ALA A 233 5.68 30.23 7.87
C ALA A 233 6.63 31.21 8.59
N ALA A 234 7.59 31.78 7.85
CA ALA A 234 8.55 32.76 8.36
C ALA A 234 7.86 33.97 8.99
N ARG A 235 6.85 34.53 8.28
CA ARG A 235 6.04 35.66 8.77
C ARG A 235 5.31 35.34 10.08
N ARG A 236 4.82 34.11 10.25
CA ARG A 236 4.06 33.71 11.45
C ARG A 236 4.96 33.45 12.66
N ASN A 237 6.16 32.93 12.41
CA ASN A 237 7.04 32.41 13.46
C ASN A 237 8.19 33.37 13.82
N ASP A 238 8.26 34.54 13.18
CA ASP A 238 9.35 35.52 13.33
C ASP A 238 10.74 34.88 13.10
N THR A 239 10.82 34.08 12.02
CA THR A 239 12.06 33.41 11.58
C THR A 239 12.45 33.92 10.19
N LEU A 240 13.69 33.64 9.78
CA LEU A 240 14.15 33.95 8.43
C LEU A 240 14.12 32.69 7.55
N ILE A 241 13.95 32.90 6.26
CA ILE A 241 14.26 31.91 5.22
C ILE A 241 15.36 32.46 4.32
N ALA A 242 16.06 31.56 3.63
CA ALA A 242 17.00 31.93 2.60
C ALA A 242 16.78 31.08 1.35
N VAL A 243 16.93 31.72 0.19
CA VAL A 243 17.06 31.04 -1.10
C VAL A 243 18.47 31.26 -1.62
N LEU A 244 19.18 30.18 -1.90
CA LEU A 244 20.45 30.19 -2.60
C LEU A 244 20.20 29.80 -4.06
N PHE A 245 20.66 30.63 -4.99
CA PHE A 245 20.74 30.36 -6.41
C PHE A 245 22.16 29.89 -6.72
N VAL A 246 22.28 28.71 -7.32
CA VAL A 246 23.55 28.04 -7.61
C VAL A 246 23.59 27.74 -9.10
N ASP A 247 24.62 28.24 -9.79
CA ASP A 247 24.82 28.05 -11.22
C ASP A 247 26.19 27.41 -11.45
N LEU A 248 26.25 26.28 -12.16
CA LEU A 248 27.53 25.59 -12.41
C LEU A 248 28.38 26.39 -13.42
N ASP A 249 29.57 26.77 -13.01
CA ASP A 249 30.48 27.52 -13.89
C ASP A 249 30.96 26.63 -15.05
N ASP A 250 31.03 27.21 -16.25
CA ASP A 250 31.53 26.56 -17.48
C ASP A 250 30.84 25.24 -17.89
N PHE A 251 29.61 24.97 -17.41
CA PHE A 251 28.90 23.72 -17.75
C PHE A 251 28.68 23.52 -19.25
N LYS A 252 28.42 24.60 -19.99
CA LYS A 252 28.33 24.55 -21.47
C LYS A 252 29.60 23.98 -22.09
N SER A 253 30.77 24.40 -21.62
CA SER A 253 32.07 23.91 -22.11
C SER A 253 32.25 22.41 -21.87
N ILE A 254 31.74 21.89 -20.75
CA ILE A 254 31.72 20.45 -20.47
C ILE A 254 30.86 19.72 -21.51
N ASN A 255 29.64 20.20 -21.78
CA ASN A 255 28.77 19.63 -22.80
C ASN A 255 29.41 19.66 -24.20
N ASP A 256 30.01 20.79 -24.57
CA ASP A 256 30.61 20.98 -25.88
C ASP A 256 31.85 20.08 -26.06
N THR A 257 32.57 19.75 -24.98
CA THR A 257 33.79 18.92 -25.00
C THR A 257 33.51 17.43 -24.86
N PHE A 258 32.62 17.02 -23.94
CA PHE A 258 32.41 15.62 -23.55
C PHE A 258 31.03 15.07 -23.97
N GLY A 259 30.17 15.93 -24.54
CA GLY A 259 28.82 15.60 -24.98
C GLY A 259 27.77 15.64 -23.88
N HIS A 260 26.49 15.67 -24.28
CA HIS A 260 25.36 15.81 -23.35
C HIS A 260 25.26 14.70 -22.30
N ARG A 261 25.62 13.45 -22.63
CA ARG A 261 25.61 12.36 -21.64
C ARG A 261 26.58 12.59 -20.48
N ALA A 262 27.72 13.23 -20.76
CA ALA A 262 28.66 13.63 -19.72
C ALA A 262 28.11 14.80 -18.90
N GLY A 263 27.46 15.77 -19.55
CA GLY A 263 26.74 16.84 -18.86
C GLY A 263 25.65 16.33 -17.93
N ASP A 264 24.87 15.34 -18.37
CA ASP A 264 23.82 14.71 -17.55
C ASP A 264 24.41 14.06 -16.29
N HIS A 265 25.55 13.37 -16.43
CA HIS A 265 26.26 12.78 -15.30
C HIS A 265 26.80 13.85 -14.32
N VAL A 266 27.30 14.97 -14.86
CA VAL A 266 27.75 16.12 -14.06
C VAL A 266 26.58 16.73 -13.28
N LEU A 267 25.43 16.93 -13.91
CA LEU A 267 24.23 17.47 -13.27
C LEU A 267 23.71 16.55 -12.17
N ALA A 268 23.64 15.25 -12.42
CA ALA A 268 23.25 14.25 -11.43
C ALA A 268 24.20 14.25 -10.22
N THR A 269 25.51 14.34 -10.46
CA THR A 269 26.53 14.39 -9.41
C THR A 269 26.45 15.70 -8.61
N ALA A 270 26.27 16.83 -9.29
CA ALA A 270 26.09 18.13 -8.64
C ALA A 270 24.85 18.09 -7.72
N ALA A 271 23.73 17.57 -8.20
CA ALA A 271 22.51 17.42 -7.40
C ALA A 271 22.73 16.60 -6.13
N GLN A 272 23.39 15.44 -6.24
CA GLN A 272 23.73 14.60 -5.08
C GLN A 272 24.64 15.34 -4.08
N ARG A 273 25.65 16.05 -4.58
CA ARG A 273 26.56 16.85 -3.75
C ARG A 273 25.84 17.99 -3.04
N LEU A 274 24.94 18.69 -3.71
CA LEU A 274 24.11 19.73 -3.11
C LEU A 274 23.20 19.16 -2.02
N GLN A 275 22.50 18.05 -2.28
CA GLN A 275 21.68 17.37 -1.27
C GLN A 275 22.48 16.94 -0.03
N SER A 276 23.70 16.44 -0.21
CA SER A 276 24.57 16.06 0.92
C SER A 276 25.03 17.25 1.78
N CYS A 277 24.94 18.47 1.24
CA CYS A 277 25.37 19.69 1.90
C CYS A 277 24.26 20.37 2.71
N ILE A 278 23.01 19.99 2.55
CA ILE A 278 21.87 20.65 3.18
C ILE A 278 21.31 19.82 4.34
N ARG A 279 20.52 20.44 5.22
CA ARG A 279 19.85 19.73 6.32
C ARG A 279 18.64 18.98 5.78
N GLU A 280 18.12 18.02 6.55
CA GLU A 280 16.91 17.26 6.19
C GLU A 280 15.68 18.15 5.94
N MET A 281 15.59 19.29 6.63
CA MET A 281 14.51 20.26 6.48
C MET A 281 14.71 21.26 5.31
N ASP A 282 15.92 21.32 4.75
CA ASP A 282 16.22 22.20 3.63
C ASP A 282 15.85 21.49 2.32
N ILE A 283 15.56 22.26 1.27
CA ILE A 283 15.06 21.70 0.00
C ILE A 283 15.97 22.13 -1.14
N ALA A 284 16.48 21.16 -1.91
CA ALA A 284 17.19 21.40 -3.15
C ALA A 284 16.27 21.18 -4.35
N GLY A 285 16.37 22.08 -5.33
CA GLY A 285 15.66 21.98 -6.60
C GLY A 285 16.53 22.34 -7.79
N ARG A 286 16.13 21.87 -8.97
CA ARG A 286 16.73 22.22 -10.25
C ARG A 286 15.70 22.97 -11.09
N LEU A 287 16.04 24.19 -11.51
CA LEU A 287 15.11 25.06 -12.22
C LEU A 287 15.12 24.83 -13.73
N ALA A 288 16.32 24.76 -14.31
CA ALA A 288 16.61 24.52 -15.72
C ALA A 288 18.12 24.32 -15.88
N GLY A 289 18.56 23.63 -16.94
CA GLY A 289 19.99 23.58 -17.30
C GLY A 289 20.90 23.18 -16.12
N ASP A 290 21.81 24.07 -15.79
CA ASP A 290 22.79 24.05 -14.71
C ASP A 290 22.41 24.89 -13.48
N GLU A 291 21.17 25.39 -13.44
CA GLU A 291 20.65 26.24 -12.37
C GLU A 291 19.92 25.43 -11.29
N PHE A 292 20.41 25.56 -10.06
CA PHE A 292 19.87 24.94 -8.87
C PHE A 292 19.41 26.01 -7.87
N LEU A 293 18.39 25.68 -7.08
CA LEU A 293 17.97 26.43 -5.91
C LEU A 293 18.12 25.58 -4.65
N ILE A 294 18.46 26.23 -3.54
CA ILE A 294 18.35 25.67 -2.20
C ILE A 294 17.50 26.60 -1.35
N LEU A 295 16.44 26.06 -0.75
CA LEU A 295 15.63 26.72 0.26
C LEU A 295 16.08 26.27 1.65
N CYS A 296 16.44 27.23 2.49
CA CYS A 296 16.76 27.01 3.90
C CYS A 296 15.71 27.70 4.77
N GLU A 297 15.09 26.95 5.68
CA GLU A 297 14.02 27.45 6.55
C GLU A 297 14.47 27.62 8.01
N ASN A 298 13.67 28.37 8.78
CA ASN A 298 13.85 28.54 10.23
C ASN A 298 15.25 29.05 10.63
N ILE A 299 15.81 29.98 9.84
CA ILE A 299 17.13 30.57 10.11
C ILE A 299 17.00 31.57 11.24
N THR A 300 17.62 31.24 12.38
CA THR A 300 17.67 32.09 13.59
C THR A 300 18.99 31.86 14.34
N PRO A 301 19.51 32.86 15.09
CA PRO A 301 19.08 34.25 15.15
C PRO A 301 19.62 35.09 13.95
N LEU A 302 18.96 36.22 13.66
CA LEU A 302 19.32 37.15 12.58
C LEU A 302 20.81 37.51 12.54
N ALA A 303 21.42 37.73 13.71
CA ALA A 303 22.84 38.07 13.86
C ALA A 303 23.80 37.05 13.22
N THR A 304 23.37 35.79 13.08
CA THR A 304 24.18 34.70 12.51
C THR A 304 23.70 34.22 11.15
N ALA A 305 22.64 34.82 10.61
CA ALA A 305 21.98 34.34 9.38
C ALA A 305 22.92 34.43 8.16
N ILE A 306 23.59 35.57 7.96
CA ILE A 306 24.56 35.76 6.87
C ILE A 306 25.72 34.77 7.01
N HIS A 307 26.28 34.62 8.20
CA HIS A 307 27.37 33.68 8.46
C HIS A 307 26.98 32.22 8.19
N SER A 308 25.75 31.84 8.54
CA SER A 308 25.20 30.50 8.27
C SER A 308 25.13 30.24 6.76
N MET A 309 24.70 31.24 5.98
CA MET A 309 24.65 31.12 4.51
C MET A 309 26.04 31.10 3.88
N GLN A 310 27.01 31.86 4.42
CA GLN A 310 28.42 31.77 4.01
C GLN A 310 28.99 30.38 4.25
N THR A 311 28.69 29.80 5.42
CA THR A 311 29.16 28.47 5.81
C THR A 311 28.56 27.39 4.90
N LEU A 312 27.26 27.47 4.61
CA LEU A 312 26.60 26.56 3.66
C LEU A 312 27.19 26.69 2.25
N ALA A 313 27.36 27.92 1.74
CA ALA A 313 27.94 28.15 0.43
C ALA A 313 29.38 27.62 0.34
N HIS A 314 30.19 27.81 1.39
CA HIS A 314 31.54 27.24 1.46
C HIS A 314 31.53 25.71 1.41
N ARG A 315 30.62 25.08 2.16
CA ARG A 315 30.45 23.62 2.15
C ARG A 315 30.04 23.11 0.77
N ILE A 316 29.13 23.82 0.09
CA ILE A 316 28.74 23.50 -1.30
C ILE A 316 29.95 23.56 -2.23
N HIS A 317 30.74 24.64 -2.18
CA HIS A 317 31.95 24.78 -3.00
C HIS A 317 32.93 23.63 -2.77
N GLN A 318 33.19 23.26 -1.50
CA GLN A 318 34.08 22.15 -1.17
C GLN A 318 33.57 20.80 -1.67
N SER A 319 32.26 20.58 -1.63
CA SER A 319 31.63 19.36 -2.13
C SER A 319 31.70 19.28 -3.66
N LEU A 320 31.41 20.38 -4.36
CA LEU A 320 31.49 20.47 -5.82
C LEU A 320 32.93 20.36 -6.36
N ASP A 321 33.93 20.87 -5.63
CA ASP A 321 35.34 20.79 -6.04
C ASP A 321 35.96 19.38 -5.86
N GLN A 322 35.22 18.42 -5.29
CA GLN A 322 35.69 17.04 -5.23
C GLN A 322 35.87 16.47 -6.66
N PRO A 323 36.94 15.69 -6.92
CA PRO A 323 37.15 15.01 -8.19
C PRO A 323 35.91 14.26 -8.68
N LEU A 324 35.62 14.36 -9.98
CA LEU A 324 34.57 13.63 -10.68
C LEU A 324 35.16 13.04 -11.96
N GLU A 325 35.17 11.72 -12.07
CA GLU A 325 35.64 11.06 -13.29
C GLU A 325 34.55 11.08 -14.37
N VAL A 326 34.88 11.64 -15.53
CA VAL A 326 34.01 11.69 -16.70
C VAL A 326 34.78 11.18 -17.91
N GLN A 327 34.36 10.02 -18.44
CA GLN A 327 35.01 9.38 -19.59
C GLN A 327 36.55 9.19 -19.41
N GLY A 328 37.00 8.89 -18.18
CA GLY A 328 38.41 8.71 -17.86
C GLY A 328 39.21 9.99 -17.63
N VAL A 329 38.56 11.16 -17.61
CA VAL A 329 39.16 12.45 -17.26
C VAL A 329 38.64 12.92 -15.90
N GLU A 330 39.53 13.35 -15.02
CA GLU A 330 39.15 13.97 -13.75
C GLU A 330 38.72 15.42 -13.97
N LEU A 331 37.46 15.72 -13.67
CA LEU A 331 36.88 17.06 -13.66
C LEU A 331 36.65 17.53 -12.22
N ARG A 332 36.68 18.84 -12.02
CA ARG A 332 36.30 19.50 -10.77
C ARG A 332 35.25 20.55 -11.06
N LEU A 333 34.13 20.50 -10.35
CA LEU A 333 33.02 21.41 -10.58
C LEU A 333 33.21 22.66 -9.75
N ARG A 334 32.82 23.80 -10.33
CA ARG A 334 32.70 25.08 -9.64
C ARG A 334 31.30 25.61 -9.85
N ALA A 335 30.84 26.43 -8.95
CA ALA A 335 29.57 27.10 -9.07
C ALA A 335 29.67 28.52 -8.58
N SER A 336 28.87 29.41 -9.17
CA SER A 336 28.63 30.73 -8.63
C SER A 336 27.37 30.70 -7.78
N ILE A 337 27.42 31.26 -6.56
CA ILE A 337 26.34 31.18 -5.59
C ILE A 337 25.86 32.58 -5.17
N GLY A 338 24.56 32.81 -5.25
CA GLY A 338 23.88 34.00 -4.75
C GLY A 338 22.85 33.62 -3.71
N ALA A 339 22.83 34.27 -2.56
CA ALA A 339 21.78 34.03 -1.55
C ALA A 339 20.98 35.29 -1.26
N SER A 340 19.69 35.12 -1.05
CA SER A 340 18.79 36.16 -0.55
C SER A 340 18.06 35.68 0.70
N LEU A 341 18.05 36.48 1.76
CA LEU A 341 17.39 36.19 3.04
C LEU A 341 16.23 37.16 3.28
N THR A 342 15.15 36.68 3.89
CA THR A 342 13.97 37.49 4.24
C THR A 342 13.25 36.91 5.47
N ASN A 343 12.51 37.73 6.20
CA ASN A 343 11.54 37.30 7.21
C ASN A 343 10.16 36.96 6.61
N GLY A 344 10.08 36.87 5.28
CA GLY A 344 8.85 36.63 4.55
C GLY A 344 8.15 37.92 4.10
N SER A 345 8.79 39.08 4.12
CA SER A 345 8.20 40.35 3.63
C SER A 345 8.16 40.50 2.08
N THR A 346 8.36 39.42 1.32
CA THR A 346 8.49 39.47 -0.15
C THR A 346 7.73 38.33 -0.85
N THR A 347 7.72 38.33 -2.19
CA THR A 347 7.14 37.25 -3.02
C THR A 347 8.20 36.23 -3.42
N VAL A 348 7.75 35.06 -3.89
CA VAL A 348 8.63 33.99 -4.37
C VAL A 348 9.54 34.50 -5.49
N GLU A 349 8.98 35.18 -6.49
CA GLU A 349 9.69 35.66 -7.67
C GLU A 349 10.73 36.71 -7.30
N ALA A 350 10.36 37.65 -6.42
CA ALA A 350 11.28 38.69 -5.97
C ALA A 350 12.44 38.10 -5.15
N LEU A 351 12.17 37.10 -4.30
CA LEU A 351 13.20 36.42 -3.52
C LEU A 351 14.19 35.67 -4.42
N ILE A 352 13.70 34.89 -5.38
CA ILE A 352 14.53 34.16 -6.35
C ILE A 352 15.32 35.15 -7.20
N HIS A 353 14.70 36.22 -7.70
CA HIS A 353 15.37 37.23 -8.51
C HIS A 353 16.51 37.95 -7.75
N HIS A 354 16.33 38.21 -6.46
CA HIS A 354 17.40 38.78 -5.64
C HIS A 354 18.56 37.81 -5.43
N ALA A 355 18.28 36.51 -5.26
CA ALA A 355 19.31 35.47 -5.17
C ALA A 355 20.07 35.32 -6.50
N ASP A 356 19.36 35.28 -7.63
CA ASP A 356 19.94 35.25 -8.98
C ASP A 356 20.82 36.48 -9.25
N THR A 357 20.34 37.68 -8.94
CA THR A 357 21.13 38.92 -9.06
C THR A 357 22.41 38.87 -8.22
N ALA A 358 22.34 38.30 -7.01
CA ALA A 358 23.52 38.10 -6.17
C ALA A 358 24.48 37.07 -6.80
N MET A 359 23.96 35.98 -7.33
CA MET A 359 24.74 34.92 -8.00
C MET A 359 25.49 35.50 -9.19
N TYR A 360 24.80 36.27 -10.03
CA TYR A 360 25.41 36.92 -11.19
C TYR A 360 26.56 37.85 -10.78
N ARG A 361 26.38 38.64 -9.70
CA ARG A 361 27.47 39.47 -9.15
C ARG A 361 28.67 38.61 -8.73
N ALA A 362 28.42 37.50 -8.05
CA ALA A 362 29.47 36.56 -7.66
C ALA A 362 30.22 36.02 -8.88
N LYS A 363 29.48 35.58 -9.91
CA LYS A 363 30.02 35.06 -11.18
C LYS A 363 30.90 36.08 -11.90
N THR A 364 30.48 37.35 -11.94
CA THR A 364 31.27 38.42 -12.57
C THR A 364 32.54 38.79 -11.80
N ALA A 365 32.61 38.51 -10.50
CA ALA A 365 33.84 38.71 -9.71
C ALA A 365 34.86 37.58 -9.90
N GLY A 366 34.40 36.42 -10.38
CA GLY A 366 35.21 35.26 -10.73
C GLY A 366 34.43 33.95 -10.51
N PRO A 367 34.80 32.85 -11.20
CA PRO A 367 34.20 31.53 -10.96
C PRO A 367 34.37 31.08 -9.50
N GLY A 368 33.42 30.34 -8.96
CA GLY A 368 33.44 29.88 -7.57
C GLY A 368 33.08 30.94 -6.54
N GLY A 369 32.44 32.04 -6.96
CA GLY A 369 32.10 33.16 -6.09
C GLY A 369 30.87 32.91 -5.22
N THR A 370 30.76 33.65 -4.11
CA THR A 370 29.53 33.73 -3.30
C THR A 370 29.16 35.19 -3.03
N ALA A 371 27.89 35.56 -3.20
CA ALA A 371 27.34 36.84 -2.73
C ALA A 371 26.04 36.61 -1.96
N ILE A 372 25.85 37.31 -0.84
CA ILE A 372 24.70 37.13 0.05
C ILE A 372 24.06 38.48 0.31
N ARG A 373 22.73 38.52 0.23
CA ARG A 373 21.91 39.70 0.47
C ARG A 373 20.85 39.41 1.54
N LEU A 374 20.81 40.24 2.57
CA LEU A 374 19.65 40.32 3.45
C LEU A 374 18.69 41.34 2.85
N LEU A 375 17.42 40.99 2.70
CA LEU A 375 16.38 41.91 2.26
C LEU A 375 15.86 42.67 3.48
N ASP A 376 16.01 43.99 3.44
CA ASP A 376 15.42 44.88 4.42
C ASP A 376 13.88 44.87 4.30
N HIS A 377 13.20 45.17 5.41
CA HIS A 377 11.73 45.18 5.51
C HIS A 377 11.08 46.25 4.65
#